data_AF-D9PL62-F1
#
_entry.id   AF-D9PL62-F1
#
_cell.length_a   1.000
_cell.length_b   1.000
_cell.length_c   1.000
_cell.angle_alpha   90.00
_cell.angle_beta   90.00
_cell.angle_gamma   90.00
#
_symmetry.space_group_name_H-M   'P 1'
#
loop_
_entity.id
_entity.type
_entity.pdbx_description
1 polymer ?
#
loop_
_entity_poly.entity_id
_entity_poly.type
_entity_poly.pdbx_seq_one_letter_code
_entity_poly.pdbx_strand_id
1 'polypeptide(L)'
;RAACDMLRAMIKGESEVQPVIAILETEYGLLKKEDGLDSMSFGVPAKIGPYGVERIYELPVDDFRGQLERSAAIIKEDIKGAAGFLKEKYGIS
;
A
#
# COMPACT_ATOMS: atom_id res chain seq x y z
N ARG A 1 4.23 -0.83 19.48
CA ARG A 1 3.34 0.32 19.76
C ARG A 1 2.38 0.55 18.59
N ALA A 2 2.86 0.96 17.40
CA ALA A 2 2.01 1.18 16.21
C ALA A 2 1.05 0.00 15.88
N ALA A 3 1.56 -1.24 15.88
CA ALA A 3 0.71 -2.42 15.65
C ALA A 3 -0.42 -2.57 16.69
N CYS A 4 -0.16 -2.22 17.96
CA CYS A 4 -1.18 -2.24 19.02
C CYS A 4 -2.22 -1.14 18.83
N ASP A 5 -1.79 0.04 18.36
CA ASP A 5 -2.68 1.18 18.12
C ASP A 5 -3.61 0.92 16.92
N MET A 6 -3.08 0.32 15.84
CA MET A 6 -3.88 -0.19 14.72
C MET A 6 -4.88 -1.26 15.18
N LEU A 7 -4.40 -2.28 15.92
CA LEU A 7 -5.25 -3.35 16.40
C LEU A 7 -6.32 -2.85 17.38
N ARG A 8 -6.00 -1.85 18.22
CA ARG A 8 -6.97 -1.22 19.13
C ARG A 8 -8.12 -0.59 18.35
N ALA A 9 -7.85 0.17 17.29
CA ALA A 9 -8.89 0.78 16.45
C ALA A 9 -9.82 -0.29 15.86
N MET A 10 -9.25 -1.42 15.43
CA MET A 10 -10.01 -2.56 14.92
C MET A 10 -10.87 -3.21 16.01
N ILE A 11 -10.28 -3.59 17.15
CA ILE A 11 -10.98 -4.33 18.22
C ILE A 11 -12.07 -3.48 18.88
N LYS A 12 -11.82 -2.19 19.10
CA LYS A 12 -12.80 -1.29 19.73
C LYS A 12 -13.90 -0.83 18.78
N GLY A 13 -13.74 -1.05 17.47
CA GLY A 13 -14.63 -0.48 16.46
C GLY A 13 -14.55 1.06 16.38
N GLU A 14 -13.46 1.64 16.86
CA GLU A 14 -13.22 3.09 16.87
C GLU A 14 -12.32 3.42 15.68
N SER A 15 -12.92 3.70 14.51
CA SER A 15 -12.13 3.93 13.30
C SER A 15 -11.30 5.21 13.42
N GLU A 16 -10.01 5.16 13.09
CA GLU A 16 -9.12 6.33 13.14
C GLU A 16 -8.21 6.40 11.90
N VAL A 17 -7.71 7.60 11.60
CA VAL A 17 -6.75 7.80 10.51
C VAL A 17 -5.33 7.55 11.02
N GLN A 18 -4.64 6.59 10.42
CA GLN A 18 -3.26 6.23 10.77
C GLN A 18 -2.41 6.11 9.49
N PRO A 19 -1.10 6.42 9.55
CA PRO A 19 -0.17 6.07 8.49
C PRO A 19 0.07 4.56 8.50
N VAL A 20 -0.30 3.87 7.43
CA VAL A 20 -0.20 2.41 7.31
C VAL A 20 0.34 2.01 5.94
N ILE A 21 0.80 0.77 5.80
CA ILE A 21 0.98 0.18 4.48
C ILE A 21 -0.37 -0.39 4.04
N ALA A 22 -0.94 0.16 2.98
CA ALA A 22 -2.19 -0.32 2.38
C ALA A 22 -1.93 -0.85 0.96
N ILE A 23 -2.86 -1.65 0.45
CA ILE A 23 -2.87 -2.07 -0.95
C ILE A 23 -3.51 -0.94 -1.76
N LEU A 24 -2.76 -0.40 -2.73
CA LEU A 24 -3.23 0.57 -3.71
C LEU A 24 -3.59 -0.13 -5.00
N GLU A 25 -4.65 0.33 -5.64
CA GLU A 25 -5.08 -0.11 -6.97
C GLU A 25 -5.10 1.07 -7.95
N THR A 26 -5.61 2.22 -7.51
CA THR A 26 -5.74 3.43 -8.35
C THR A 26 -5.27 4.70 -7.66
N GLU A 27 -5.12 4.65 -6.34
CA GLU A 27 -4.77 5.76 -5.48
C GLU A 27 -3.38 6.31 -5.82
N TYR A 28 -3.26 7.64 -5.73
CA TYR A 28 -2.07 8.42 -6.06
C TYR A 28 -1.55 8.22 -7.49
N GLY A 29 -2.31 7.57 -8.37
CA GLY A 29 -1.90 7.26 -9.75
C GLY A 29 -0.57 6.51 -9.83
N LEU A 30 -0.24 5.75 -8.78
CA LEU A 30 1.08 5.11 -8.67
C LEU A 30 1.23 3.88 -9.56
N LEU A 31 0.12 3.26 -9.96
CA LEU A 31 0.10 2.11 -10.87
C LEU A 31 -0.31 2.55 -12.27
N LYS A 32 0.53 2.20 -13.25
CA LYS A 32 0.27 2.38 -14.67
C LYS A 32 0.08 1.01 -15.32
N LYS A 33 -0.70 0.95 -16.41
CA LYS A 33 -0.91 -0.30 -17.15
C LYS A 33 0.39 -0.95 -17.63
N GLU A 34 1.39 -0.15 -17.97
CA GLU A 34 2.73 -0.60 -18.37
C GLU A 34 3.52 -1.27 -17.25
N ASP A 35 3.13 -1.07 -15.98
CA ASP A 35 3.78 -1.74 -14.85
C ASP A 35 3.47 -3.24 -14.81
N GLY A 36 2.34 -3.68 -15.39
CA GLY A 36 1.91 -5.08 -15.35
C GLY A 36 1.56 -5.58 -13.94
N LEU A 37 1.11 -4.67 -13.07
CA LEU A 37 0.69 -4.95 -11.69
C LEU A 37 -0.74 -4.47 -11.49
N ASP A 38 -1.59 -5.30 -10.89
CA ASP A 38 -2.97 -4.94 -10.55
C ASP A 38 -3.04 -4.11 -9.27
N SER A 39 -2.10 -4.34 -8.35
CA SER A 39 -2.01 -3.63 -7.08
C SER A 39 -0.57 -3.55 -6.56
N MET A 40 -0.34 -2.66 -5.60
CA MET A 40 0.94 -2.59 -4.87
C MET A 40 0.72 -2.18 -3.41
N SER A 41 1.57 -2.67 -2.50
CA SER A 41 1.58 -2.20 -1.12
C SER A 41 2.37 -0.88 -0.99
N PHE A 42 1.79 0.15 -0.39
CA PHE A 42 2.46 1.43 -0.22
C PHE A 42 2.04 2.15 1.07
N GLY A 43 2.94 2.99 1.60
CA GLY A 43 2.69 3.76 2.83
C GLY A 43 1.81 4.97 2.57
N VAL A 44 0.61 4.98 3.15
CA VAL A 44 -0.41 6.02 2.94
C VAL A 44 -1.19 6.29 4.23
N PRO A 45 -1.74 7.51 4.40
CA PRO A 45 -2.72 7.76 5.45
C PRO A 45 -4.04 7.04 5.09
N ALA A 46 -4.49 6.16 5.98
CA ALA A 46 -5.73 5.43 5.78
C ALA A 46 -6.59 5.40 7.05
N LYS A 47 -7.91 5.32 6.87
CA LYS A 47 -8.86 5.06 7.94
C LYS A 47 -8.84 3.57 8.26
N ILE A 48 -8.41 3.22 9.47
CA ILE A 48 -8.44 1.85 9.99
C ILE A 48 -9.66 1.71 10.90
N GLY A 49 -10.50 0.73 10.63
CA GLY A 49 -11.65 0.39 11.46
C GLY A 49 -11.80 -1.11 11.68
N PRO A 50 -12.94 -1.58 12.23
CA PRO A 50 -13.11 -2.97 12.66
C PRO A 50 -12.87 -4.04 11.59
N TYR A 51 -12.96 -3.69 10.31
CA TYR A 51 -12.73 -4.58 9.17
C TYR A 51 -11.42 -4.31 8.41
N GLY A 52 -10.50 -3.52 8.98
CA GLY A 52 -9.22 -3.17 8.36
C GLY A 52 -9.24 -1.79 7.71
N VAL A 53 -8.63 -1.66 6.53
CA VAL A 53 -8.57 -0.40 5.78
C VAL A 53 -9.95 -0.09 5.20
N GLU A 54 -10.59 0.98 5.66
CA GLU A 54 -11.90 1.43 5.18
C GLU A 54 -11.78 2.46 4.04
N ARG A 55 -10.73 3.28 4.07
CA ARG A 55 -10.52 4.37 3.11
C ARG A 55 -9.07 4.81 3.10
N ILE A 56 -8.51 5.05 1.91
CA ILE A 56 -7.22 5.71 1.73
C ILE A 56 -7.46 7.19 1.44
N TYR A 57 -6.67 8.08 2.04
CA TYR A 57 -6.78 9.52 1.85
C TYR A 57 -5.68 10.03 0.94
N GLU A 58 -6.04 10.39 -0.28
CA GLU A 58 -5.10 11.05 -1.20
C GLU A 58 -4.93 12.52 -0.82
N LEU A 59 -3.79 12.82 -0.19
CA LEU A 59 -3.38 14.18 0.11
C LEU A 59 -2.74 14.83 -1.13
N PRO A 60 -2.77 16.16 -1.27
CA PRO A 60 -1.96 16.85 -2.27
C PRO A 60 -0.47 16.54 -2.05
N VAL A 61 0.23 16.15 -3.12
CA VAL A 61 1.63 15.70 -3.07
C VAL A 61 2.50 16.33 -4.16
N ASP A 62 2.04 17.41 -4.80
CA ASP A 62 2.71 18.02 -5.95
C ASP A 62 4.16 18.44 -5.65
N ASP A 63 4.41 18.87 -4.41
CA ASP A 63 5.70 19.30 -3.88
C ASP A 63 6.74 18.18 -3.75
N PHE A 64 6.31 16.92 -3.57
CA PHE A 64 7.20 15.75 -3.49
C PHE A 64 6.82 14.62 -4.45
N ARG A 65 6.00 14.89 -5.46
CA ARG A 65 5.47 13.91 -6.41
C ARG A 65 6.56 13.01 -7.00
N GLY A 66 7.66 13.60 -7.45
CA GLY A 66 8.77 12.84 -8.03
C GLY A 66 9.49 11.92 -7.02
N GLN A 67 9.51 12.26 -5.73
CA GLN A 67 10.06 11.37 -4.69
C GLN A 67 9.13 10.17 -4.48
N LEU A 68 7.82 10.43 -4.43
CA LEU A 68 6.79 9.41 -4.27
C LEU A 68 6.79 8.42 -5.44
N GLU A 69 6.93 8.90 -6.68
CA GLU A 69 7.04 8.04 -7.88
C GLU A 69 8.30 7.17 -7.86
N ARG A 70 9.45 7.74 -7.45
CA ARG A 70 10.70 6.96 -7.31
C ARG A 70 10.58 5.85 -6.28
N SER A 71 9.98 6.15 -5.12
CA SER A 71 9.75 5.13 -4.10
C SER A 71 8.80 4.03 -4.60
N ALA A 72 7.77 4.40 -5.35
CA ALA A 72 6.84 3.43 -5.93
C ALA A 72 7.55 2.54 -6.96
N ALA A 73 8.41 3.10 -7.80
CA ALA A 73 9.17 2.33 -8.79
C ALA A 73 10.01 1.22 -8.15
N ILE A 74 10.74 1.53 -7.06
CA ILE A 74 11.56 0.56 -6.32
C ILE A 74 10.68 -0.58 -5.79
N ILE A 75 9.54 -0.25 -5.17
CA ILE A 75 8.62 -1.26 -4.62
C ILE A 75 8.06 -2.15 -5.73
N LYS A 76 7.76 -1.61 -6.91
CA LYS A 76 7.28 -2.42 -8.04
C LYS A 76 8.34 -3.40 -8.54
N GLU A 77 9.61 -2.98 -8.58
CA GLU A 77 10.72 -3.86 -8.93
C GLU A 77 10.88 -4.98 -7.91
N ASP A 78 10.78 -4.67 -6.62
CA ASP A 78 10.82 -5.66 -5.54
C ASP A 78 9.66 -6.68 -5.65
N ILE A 79 8.44 -6.20 -5.91
CA ILE A 79 7.27 -7.07 -6.12
C ILE A 79 7.50 -8.02 -7.30
N LYS A 80 7.99 -7.51 -8.42
CA LYS A 80 8.28 -8.33 -9.63
C LYS A 80 9.37 -9.36 -9.35
N GLY A 81 10.44 -8.96 -8.67
CA GLY A 81 11.52 -9.86 -8.28
C GLY A 81 11.04 -10.99 -7.36
N ALA A 82 10.26 -10.64 -6.34
CA ALA A 82 9.67 -11.61 -5.41
C ALA A 82 8.69 -12.56 -6.13
N ALA A 83 7.83 -12.04 -7.00
CA ALA A 83 6.90 -12.85 -7.79
C ALA A 83 7.64 -13.83 -8.72
N GLY A 84 8.70 -13.38 -9.39
CA GLY A 84 9.56 -14.24 -10.20
C GLY A 84 10.17 -15.38 -9.38
N PHE A 85 10.76 -15.06 -8.22
CA PHE A 85 11.31 -16.05 -7.31
C PHE A 85 10.27 -17.07 -6.82
N LEU A 86 9.07 -16.61 -6.43
CA LEU A 86 7.99 -17.48 -5.97
C LEU A 86 7.51 -18.43 -7.07
N LYS A 87 7.41 -17.95 -8.31
CA LYS A 87 7.04 -18.75 -9.47
C LYS A 87 8.09 -19.80 -9.80
N GLU A 88 9.36 -19.41 -9.85
CA GLU A 88 10.48 -20.31 -10.18
C GLU A 88 10.67 -21.41 -9.14
N LYS A 89 10.60 -21.05 -7.85
CA LYS A 89 10.93 -21.97 -6.77
C LYS A 89 9.75 -22.81 -6.29
N TYR A 90 8.54 -22.24 -6.33
CA TYR A 90 7.35 -22.84 -5.72
C TYR A 90 6.17 -23.00 -6.69
N GLY A 91 6.27 -22.52 -7.93
CA GLY A 91 5.18 -22.62 -8.92
C GLY A 91 3.95 -21.77 -8.58
N ILE A 92 4.10 -20.77 -7.69
CA ILE A 92 3.02 -19.86 -7.28
C ILE A 92 2.99 -18.70 -8.28
N SER A 93 1.82 -18.45 -8.88
CA SER A 93 1.56 -17.37 -9.83
C SER A 93 0.34 -16.56 -9.43
#